data_AF-A0A1M5E7F4-F1
#
_entry.id   AF-A0A1M5E7F4-F1
#
_cell.length_a   1.000
_cell.length_b   1.000
_cell.length_c   1.000
_cell.angle_alpha   90.00
_cell.angle_beta   90.00
_cell.angle_gamma   90.00
#
_symmetry.space_group_name_H-M   'P 1'
#
loop_
_entity.id
_entity.type
_entity.pdbx_description
1 polymer ?
#
loop_
_entity_poly.entity_id
_entity_poly.type
_entity_poly.pdbx_seq_one_letter_code
_entity_poly.pdbx_strand_id
1 'polypeptide(L)' 'MRLKLFDLDIPFFLPVWRRVLAVTIPALWGVFEFSSGAALWGVIFWGMAGIAAWKFWTADWSAVAAMDKDT' A
#
# COMPACT_ATOMS: atom_id res chain seq x y z
N MET A 1 10.32 -21.78 2.09
CA MET A 1 9.93 -20.53 2.77
C MET A 1 9.77 -19.44 1.71
N ARG A 2 8.53 -19.04 1.36
CA ARG A 2 8.31 -17.98 0.37
C ARG A 2 8.44 -16.63 1.10
N LEU A 3 9.60 -15.99 0.97
CA LEU A 3 9.82 -14.63 1.47
C LEU A 3 8.87 -13.68 0.73
N LYS A 4 7.80 -13.26 1.41
CA LYS A 4 6.89 -12.23 0.92
C LYS A 4 7.30 -10.90 1.53
N LEU A 5 8.25 -10.22 0.89
CA LEU A 5 8.81 -8.96 1.39
C LEU A 5 7.82 -7.77 1.36
N PHE A 6 6.61 -7.95 0.79
CA PHE A 6 5.55 -6.94 0.72
C PHE A 6 4.18 -7.61 0.75
N ASP A 7 3.84 -8.24 1.89
CA ASP A 7 2.50 -8.79 2.14
C ASP A 7 1.63 -7.69 2.78
N LEU A 8 0.70 -7.14 2.01
CA LEU A 8 -0.29 -6.17 2.48
C LEU A 8 -1.66 -6.83 2.76
N ASP A 9 -1.75 -8.14 2.57
CA ASP A 9 -2.97 -8.94 2.70
C ASP A 9 -3.15 -9.39 4.17
N ILE A 10 -3.18 -8.40 5.08
CA ILE A 10 -3.32 -8.62 6.52
C ILE A 10 -4.64 -8.01 7.04
N PRO A 11 -5.21 -8.53 8.15
CA PRO A 11 -6.49 -8.04 8.70
C PRO A 11 -6.51 -6.54 9.01
N PHE A 12 -5.34 -5.95 9.27
CA PHE A 12 -5.19 -4.50 9.46
C PHE A 12 -5.77 -3.69 8.29
N PHE A 13 -5.67 -4.17 7.04
CA PHE A 13 -6.19 -3.47 5.86
C PHE A 13 -7.62 -3.86 5.50
N LEU A 14 -8.37 -4.61 6.32
CA LEU A 14 -9.79 -4.89 6.06
C LEU A 14 -10.63 -3.60 5.90
N PRO A 15 -10.48 -2.56 6.75
CA PRO A 15 -11.14 -1.29 6.53
C PRO A 15 -10.58 -0.57 5.29
N VAL A 16 -11.45 -0.29 4.32
CA VAL A 16 -11.08 0.34 3.04
C VAL A 16 -10.36 1.68 3.22
N TRP A 17 -10.75 2.48 4.21
CA TRP A 17 -10.11 3.78 4.47
C TRP A 17 -8.61 3.66 4.79
N ARG A 18 -8.17 2.56 5.42
CA ARG A 18 -6.74 2.32 5.70
C ARG A 18 -5.95 2.07 4.42
N ARG A 19 -6.57 1.39 3.44
CA ARG A 19 -5.99 1.19 2.10
C ARG A 19 -5.86 2.52 1.37
N VAL A 20 -6.92 3.33 1.41
CA VAL A 20 -6.93 4.66 0.77
C VAL A 20 -5.80 5.51 1.35
N LEU A 21 -5.71 5.65 2.68
CA LEU A 21 -4.64 6.43 3.31
C LEU A 21 -3.24 5.90 2.99
N ALA A 22 -3.05 4.58 2.99
CA ALA A 22 -1.78 3.95 2.68
C ALA A 22 -1.30 4.22 1.24
N VAL A 23 -2.20 4.54 0.31
CA VAL A 23 -1.84 4.95 -1.05
C VAL A 23 -1.74 6.48 -1.17
N THR A 24 -2.73 7.22 -0.66
CA THR A 24 -2.83 8.67 -0.91
C THR A 24 -1.76 9.47 -0.18
N ILE A 25 -1.37 9.08 1.05
CA ILE A 25 -0.34 9.79 1.82
C ILE A 25 1.02 9.76 1.09
N PRO A 26 1.59 8.59 0.72
CA PRO A 26 2.85 8.55 -0.01
C PRO A 26 2.74 9.15 -1.43
N ALA A 27 1.59 9.04 -2.10
CA ALA A 27 1.40 9.69 -3.40
C ALA A 27 1.49 11.23 -3.29
N LEU A 28 0.79 11.82 -2.31
CA LEU A 28 0.85 13.26 -2.05
C LEU A 28 2.27 13.70 -1.65
N TRP A 29 2.96 12.91 -0.82
CA TRP A 29 4.34 13.19 -0.46
C TRP A 29 5.26 13.14 -1.68
N GLY A 30 5.08 12.16 -2.56
CA GLY A 30 5.84 12.07 -3.79
C GLY A 30 5.66 13.30 -4.70
N VAL A 31 4.43 13.83 -4.81
CA VAL A 31 4.17 15.10 -5.51
C VAL A 31 4.89 16.27 -4.84
N PHE A 32 4.87 16.33 -3.51
CA PHE A 32 5.59 17.35 -2.75
C PHE A 32 7.11 17.29 -3.01
N GLU A 33 7.72 16.11 -3.02
CA GLU A 33 9.15 15.95 -3.32
C GLU A 33 9.52 16.34 -4.76
N PHE A 34 8.62 16.11 -5.72
CA PHE A 34 8.82 16.65 -7.07
C PHE A 34 8.80 18.18 -7.08
N SER A 35 7.97 18.80 -6.25
CA SER A 35 7.93 20.26 -6.13
C SER A 35 9.13 20.86 -5.38
N SER A 36 9.78 20.09 -4.49
CA SER A 36 10.97 20.51 -3.75
C SER A 36 12.28 20.34 -4.53
N GLY A 37 12.23 19.75 -5.73
CA GLY A 37 13.40 19.43 -6.56
C GLY A 37 14.06 18.09 -6.24
N ALA A 38 13.52 17.33 -5.28
CA ALA A 38 14.02 16.03 -4.85
C ALA A 38 13.45 14.88 -5.71
N ALA A 39 13.72 14.91 -7.03
CA ALA A 39 13.09 14.01 -7.99
C ALA A 39 13.28 12.50 -7.68
N LEU A 40 14.45 12.11 -7.18
CA LEU A 40 14.70 10.71 -6.77
C LEU A 40 13.71 10.25 -5.69
N TRP A 41 13.50 11.08 -4.68
CA TRP A 41 12.57 10.79 -3.59
C TRP A 41 11.13 10.79 -4.07
N GLY A 42 10.76 11.74 -4.95
CA GLY A 42 9.45 11.77 -5.60
C GLY A 42 9.12 10.46 -6.31
N VAL A 43 10.05 9.91 -7.11
CA VAL A 43 9.87 8.63 -7.80
C VAL A 43 9.72 7.47 -6.83
N ILE A 44 10.51 7.41 -5.75
CA ILE A 44 10.42 6.34 -4.75
C ILE A 44 9.03 6.33 -4.10
N PHE A 45 8.56 7.48 -3.61
CA PHE A 45 7.25 7.57 -2.95
C PHE A 45 6.09 7.28 -3.90
N TRP A 46 6.16 7.76 -5.15
CA TRP A 46 5.19 7.40 -6.18
C TRP A 46 5.21 5.91 -6.53
N GLY A 47 6.39 5.32 -6.65
CA GLY A 47 6.55 3.88 -6.88
C GLY A 47 5.95 3.04 -5.76
N MET A 48 6.21 3.42 -4.50
CA MET A 48 5.61 2.78 -3.33
C MET A 48 4.08 2.88 -3.32
N ALA A 49 3.54 4.07 -3.60
CA ALA A 49 2.09 4.26 -3.69
C ALA A 49 1.48 3.40 -4.80
N GLY A 50 2.13 3.31 -5.96
CA GLY A 50 1.70 2.47 -7.08
C GLY A 50 1.71 0.98 -6.74
N ILE A 51 2.78 0.49 -6.10
CA ILE A 51 2.86 -0.92 -5.66
C ILE A 51 1.78 -1.23 -4.63
N ALA A 52 1.55 -0.34 -3.65
CA ALA A 52 0.51 -0.52 -2.64
C ALA A 52 -0.89 -0.55 -3.28
N ALA A 53 -1.18 0.37 -4.20
CA ALA A 53 -2.43 0.40 -4.94
C ALA A 53 -2.66 -0.89 -5.74
N TRP A 54 -1.63 -1.36 -6.47
CA TRP A 54 -1.71 -2.60 -7.22
C TRP A 54 -1.95 -3.82 -6.32
N LYS A 55 -1.22 -3.91 -5.20
CA LYS A 55 -1.41 -4.98 -4.21
C LYS A 55 -2.83 -5.00 -3.68
N PHE A 56 -3.33 -3.85 -3.21
CA PHE A 56 -4.68 -3.77 -2.69
C PHE A 56 -5.77 -4.08 -3.71
N TRP A 57 -5.50 -3.82 -4.99
CA TRP A 57 -6.40 -4.17 -6.08
C TRP A 57 -6.43 -5.68 -6.36
N THR A 58 -5.27 -6.35 -6.30
CA THR A 58 -5.15 -7.78 -6.58
C THR A 58 -5.40 -8.70 -5.38
N ALA A 59 -5.49 -8.15 -4.17
CA ALA A 59 -5.65 -8.90 -2.94
C ALA A 59 -7.02 -9.59 -2.85
N ASP A 60 -7.02 -10.83 -2.36
CA ASP A 60 -8.26 -11.55 -2.02
C ASP A 60 -8.71 -11.18 -0.61
N TRP A 61 -9.51 -10.12 -0.53
CA TRP A 61 -10.03 -9.62 0.74
C TRP A 61 -11.00 -10.58 1.43
N SER A 62 -11.58 -11.54 0.70
CA SER A 62 -12.44 -12.57 1.28
C SER A 62 -11.63 -13.60 2.05
N ALA A 63 -10.48 -14.01 1.50
CA ALA A 63 -9.53 -14.88 2.18
C ALA A 63 -8.91 -14.21 3.41
N VAL A 64 -8.56 -12.92 3.32
CA VAL A 64 -8.05 -12.15 4.47
C VAL A 64 -9.10 -12.03 5.59
N ALA A 65 -10.37 -11.84 5.24
CA ALA A 65 -11.46 -11.80 6.22
C ALA A 65 -11.75 -13.15 6.86
N ALA A 66 -11.44 -14.27 6.18
CA ALA A 66 -11.51 -15.60 6.78
C ALA A 66 -10.39 -15.81 7.81
N MET A 67 -9.16 -15.37 7.49
CA MET A 67 -8.02 -15.46 8.41
C MET A 67 -8.27 -14.72 9.75
N ASP A 68 -8.95 -13.57 9.72
CA ASP A 68 -9.30 -12.80 10.92
C ASP A 68 -10.29 -13.53 11.85
N LYS A 69 -11.15 -14.41 11.31
CA LYS A 69 -12.13 -15.18 12.09
C LYS A 69 -11.53 -16.39 12.80
N ASP A 70 -10.39 -16.87 12.33
CA ASP A 70 -9.70 -18.04 12.86
C ASP A 70 -8.66 -17.69 13.95
N THR A 71 -8.51 -16.39 14.29
CA THR A 71 -7.53 -15.86 15.25
C THR A 71 -8.22 -15.35 16.52
#